data_AF-A0AAU3N646-F1
#
_entry.id   AF-A0AAU3N646-F1
#
_cell.length_a   1.000
_cell.length_b   1.000
_cell.length_c   1.000
_cell.angle_alpha   90.00
_cell.angle_beta   90.00
_cell.angle_gamma   90.00
#
_symmetry.space_group_name_H-M   'P 1'
#
loop_
_entity.id
_entity.type
_entity.pdbx_description
1 polymer ?
#
loop_
_entity_poly.entity_id
_entity_poly.type
_entity_poly.pdbx_seq_one_letter_code
_entity_poly.pdbx_strand_id
1 'polypeptide(L)'
;MTALTLEPIRTWPDTVPPETRTLGWDVLDWTARYLLQPDGPDAGKPWRYTPEQVRILLRWFEIDDAGVFVRRQGTIRRLKGWGLPR
;
A
#
# COMPACT_ATOMS: atom_id res chain seq x y z
N MET A 1 -20.05 16.97 21.12
CA MET A 1 -18.95 16.05 21.47
C MET A 1 -17.91 16.15 20.37
N THR A 2 -16.75 16.74 20.64
CA THR A 2 -15.65 16.81 19.66
C THR A 2 -15.08 15.41 19.49
N ALA A 3 -15.11 14.87 18.26
CA ALA A 3 -14.48 13.59 17.98
C ALA A 3 -12.97 13.72 18.21
N LEU A 4 -12.39 12.81 19.00
CA LEU A 4 -10.94 12.68 19.12
C LEU A 4 -10.39 12.16 17.79
N THR A 5 -9.63 12.97 17.07
CA THR A 5 -8.83 12.51 15.95
C THR A 5 -7.62 11.77 16.50
N LEU A 6 -7.62 10.44 16.39
CA LEU A 6 -6.48 9.61 16.74
C LEU A 6 -5.55 9.51 15.54
N GLU A 7 -4.33 10.04 15.67
CA GLU A 7 -3.31 9.88 14.65
C GLU A 7 -2.77 8.43 14.63
N PRO A 8 -2.65 7.79 13.46
CA PRO A 8 -2.07 6.46 13.37
C PRO A 8 -0.62 6.47 13.85
N ILE A 9 -0.26 5.55 14.76
CA ILE A 9 1.13 5.34 15.13
C ILE A 9 1.88 4.78 13.92
N ARG A 10 2.87 5.54 13.43
CA ARG A 10 3.77 5.13 12.36
C ARG A 10 5.16 4.92 12.94
N THR A 11 5.62 3.67 12.91
CA THR A 11 7.00 3.32 13.28
C THR A 11 7.99 3.55 12.13
N TRP A 12 7.48 3.94 10.95
CA TRP A 12 8.27 4.17 9.75
C TRP A 12 7.95 5.55 9.16
N PRO A 13 8.95 6.29 8.63
CA PRO A 13 8.74 7.57 7.96
C PRO A 13 7.74 7.46 6.81
N ASP A 14 6.86 8.45 6.64
CA ASP A 14 5.91 8.43 5.52
C ASP A 14 6.55 8.94 4.23
N THR A 15 7.47 8.13 3.69
CA THR A 15 8.22 8.43 2.46
C THR A 15 7.76 7.57 1.31
N VAL A 16 7.97 8.08 0.09
CA VAL A 16 7.84 7.36 -1.18
C VAL A 16 9.23 7.28 -1.79
N PRO A 17 9.70 6.08 -2.20
CA PRO A 17 10.97 5.96 -2.92
C PRO A 17 10.91 6.74 -4.26
N PRO A 18 12.07 7.17 -4.81
CA PRO A 18 12.11 7.69 -6.17
C PRO A 18 11.43 6.74 -7.16
N GLU A 19 10.77 7.26 -8.19
CA GLU A 19 10.03 6.44 -9.17
C GLU A 19 10.91 5.38 -9.84
N THR A 20 12.18 5.70 -10.09
CA THR A 20 13.17 4.78 -10.67
C THR A 20 13.76 3.77 -9.67
N ARG A 21 13.33 3.81 -8.40
CA ARG A 21 13.85 2.98 -7.30
C ARG A 21 12.78 2.12 -6.65
N THR A 22 11.67 1.88 -7.34
CA THR A 22 10.67 0.92 -6.88
C THR A 22 9.97 0.25 -8.04
N LEU A 23 9.80 -1.07 -7.95
CA LEU A 23 8.97 -1.85 -8.87
C LEU A 23 7.48 -1.82 -8.47
N GLY A 24 7.15 -1.10 -7.41
CA GLY A 24 5.79 -1.05 -6.88
C GLY A 24 4.79 -0.41 -7.85
N TRP A 25 5.22 0.48 -8.74
CA TRP A 25 4.35 1.10 -9.74
C TRP A 25 3.77 0.07 -10.72
N ASP A 26 4.58 -0.86 -11.20
CA ASP A 26 4.12 -1.94 -12.08
C ASP A 26 3.14 -2.88 -11.37
N VAL A 27 3.37 -3.14 -10.07
CA VAL A 27 2.45 -3.92 -9.24
C VAL A 27 1.10 -3.21 -9.09
N LEU A 28 1.09 -1.89 -8.85
CA LEU A 28 -0.13 -1.09 -8.74
C LEU A 28 -0.91 -1.07 -10.06
N ASP A 29 -0.21 -0.92 -11.18
CA ASP A 29 -0.79 -0.90 -12.51
C ASP A 29 -1.39 -2.27 -12.89
N TRP A 30 -0.64 -3.36 -12.63
CA TRP A 30 -1.14 -4.71 -12.86
C TRP A 30 -2.39 -5.00 -12.03
N THR A 31 -2.35 -4.70 -10.73
CA THR A 31 -3.50 -4.95 -9.84
C THR A 31 -4.72 -4.11 -10.21
N ALA A 32 -4.55 -2.85 -10.61
CA ALA A 32 -5.66 -2.02 -11.07
C ALA A 32 -6.34 -2.57 -12.34
N ARG A 33 -5.59 -3.29 -13.20
CA ARG A 33 -6.12 -3.86 -14.45
C ARG A 33 -6.73 -5.25 -14.29
N TYR A 34 -6.11 -6.09 -13.46
CA TYR A 34 -6.38 -7.53 -13.47
C TYR A 34 -7.00 -8.06 -12.19
N LEU A 35 -6.96 -7.29 -11.09
CA LEU A 35 -7.52 -7.74 -9.81
C LEU A 35 -8.92 -7.17 -9.60
N LEU A 36 -9.87 -8.06 -9.31
CA LEU A 36 -11.23 -7.70 -8.90
C LEU A 36 -11.39 -7.88 -7.40
N GLN A 37 -12.28 -7.07 -6.81
CA GLN A 37 -12.66 -7.23 -5.40
C GLN A 37 -13.46 -8.52 -5.21
N PRO A 38 -13.09 -9.39 -4.25
CA PRO A 38 -13.74 -10.68 -4.07
C PRO A 38 -15.09 -10.58 -3.37
N ASP A 39 -15.29 -9.56 -2.53
CA ASP A 39 -16.46 -9.41 -1.66
C ASP A 39 -16.77 -7.92 -1.35
N GLY A 40 -17.82 -7.70 -0.55
CA GLY A 40 -18.27 -6.38 -0.12
C GLY A 40 -19.14 -5.63 -1.14
N PRO A 41 -19.47 -4.36 -0.87
CA PRO A 41 -20.37 -3.55 -1.71
C PRO A 41 -19.87 -3.34 -3.15
N ASP A 42 -18.56 -3.47 -3.36
CA ASP A 42 -17.88 -3.27 -4.63
C ASP A 42 -17.34 -4.58 -5.24
N ALA A 43 -17.84 -5.74 -4.79
CA ALA A 43 -17.46 -7.04 -5.33
C ALA A 43 -17.56 -7.09 -6.86
N GLY A 44 -16.55 -7.64 -7.52
CA GLY A 44 -16.45 -7.71 -8.97
C GLY A 44 -15.96 -6.42 -9.66
N LYS A 45 -15.80 -5.30 -8.94
CA LYS A 45 -15.17 -4.09 -9.49
C LYS A 45 -13.64 -4.17 -9.42
N PRO A 46 -12.91 -3.39 -10.23
CA PRO A 46 -11.44 -3.30 -10.13
C PRO A 46 -10.97 -2.92 -8.72
N TRP A 47 -9.87 -3.53 -8.30
CA TRP A 47 -9.22 -3.25 -7.04
C TRP A 47 -8.69 -1.81 -6.98
N ARG A 48 -8.80 -1.16 -5.81
CA ARG A 48 -8.27 0.18 -5.56
C ARG A 48 -7.56 0.22 -4.22
N TYR A 49 -6.33 0.68 -4.23
CA TYR A 49 -5.57 0.91 -3.01
C TYR A 49 -5.90 2.25 -2.37
N THR A 50 -5.88 2.28 -1.05
CA THR A 50 -5.81 3.55 -0.31
C THR A 50 -4.44 4.20 -0.47
N PRO A 51 -4.30 5.53 -0.30
CA PRO A 51 -3.01 6.20 -0.37
C PRO A 51 -1.94 5.62 0.56
N GLU A 52 -2.33 5.13 1.74
CA GLU A 52 -1.41 4.48 2.67
C GLU A 52 -0.90 3.13 2.14
N GLN A 53 -1.80 2.31 1.59
CA GLN A 53 -1.44 1.02 0.98
C GLN A 53 -0.48 1.21 -0.20
N VAL A 54 -0.73 2.23 -1.05
CA VAL A 54 0.19 2.61 -2.13
C VAL A 54 1.59 2.88 -1.58
N ARG A 55 1.73 3.74 -0.57
CA ARG A 55 3.05 4.07 -0.01
C ARG A 55 3.74 2.87 0.63
N ILE A 56 2.99 1.99 1.31
CA ILE A 56 3.53 0.74 1.84
C ILE A 56 4.05 -0.15 0.71
N LEU A 57 3.30 -0.28 -0.38
CA LEU A 57 3.63 -1.14 -1.50
C LEU A 57 4.87 -0.62 -2.25
N LEU A 58 4.94 0.68 -2.53
CA LEU A 58 6.12 1.31 -3.13
C LEU A 58 7.38 1.10 -2.29
N ARG A 59 7.28 1.22 -0.97
CA ARG A 59 8.40 0.91 -0.06
C ARG A 59 8.72 -0.58 -0.05
N TRP A 60 7.73 -1.46 -0.05
CA TRP A 60 7.99 -2.90 -0.02
C TRP A 60 8.79 -3.37 -1.26
N PHE A 61 8.48 -2.81 -2.42
CA PHE A 61 9.15 -3.10 -3.70
C PHE A 61 10.30 -2.13 -4.04
N GLU A 62 10.84 -1.40 -3.05
CA GLU A 62 12.00 -0.53 -3.24
C GLU A 62 13.26 -1.35 -3.55
N ILE A 63 14.05 -0.87 -4.52
CA ILE A 63 15.29 -1.49 -4.99
C ILE A 63 16.48 -0.53 -4.85
N ASP A 64 17.65 -1.09 -4.59
CA ASP A 64 18.92 -0.35 -4.57
C ASP A 64 19.48 -0.12 -5.99
N ASP A 65 20.68 0.46 -6.08
CA ASP A 65 21.38 0.77 -7.33
C ASP A 65 21.70 -0.49 -8.16
N ALA A 66 21.78 -1.65 -7.53
CA ALA A 66 22.03 -2.93 -8.18
C ALA A 66 20.72 -3.64 -8.57
N GLY A 67 19.56 -3.04 -8.32
CA GLY A 67 18.26 -3.64 -8.58
C GLY A 67 17.87 -4.70 -7.54
N VAL A 68 18.53 -4.74 -6.38
CA VAL A 68 18.22 -5.68 -5.31
C VAL A 68 17.20 -5.07 -4.38
N PHE A 69 16.22 -5.86 -3.94
CA PHE A 69 15.23 -5.39 -2.96
C PHE A 69 15.90 -4.96 -1.66
N VAL A 70 15.65 -3.71 -1.27
CA VAL A 70 16.16 -3.10 -0.03
C VAL A 70 15.61 -3.83 1.20
N ARG A 71 14.39 -4.38 1.09
CA ARG A 71 13.69 -5.04 2.19
C ARG A 71 13.45 -6.51 1.88
N ARG A 72 13.77 -7.36 2.86
CA ARG A 72 13.53 -8.82 2.80
C ARG A 72 12.43 -9.28 3.74
N GLN A 73 12.11 -8.47 4.75
CA GLN A 73 11.15 -8.77 5.80
C GLN A 73 10.42 -7.49 6.20
N GLY A 74 9.15 -7.61 6.59
CA GLY A 74 8.31 -6.47 6.96
C GLY A 74 7.16 -6.90 7.85
N THR A 75 6.72 -5.97 8.71
CA THR A 75 5.55 -6.16 9.57
C THR A 75 4.58 -5.00 9.36
N ILE A 76 3.31 -5.31 9.10
CA ILE A 76 2.22 -4.33 9.05
C ILE A 76 1.24 -4.67 10.17
N ARG A 77 0.94 -3.69 11.02
CA ARG A 77 -0.08 -3.82 12.08
C ARG A 77 -1.13 -2.74 11.90
N ARG A 78 -2.35 -3.13 11.58
CA ARG A 78 -3.48 -2.22 11.35
C ARG A 78 -4.75 -2.79 11.98
N LEU A 79 -5.70 -1.91 12.26
CA LEU A 79 -7.00 -2.29 12.80
C LEU A 79 -7.85 -3.01 11.74
N LYS A 80 -8.85 -3.77 12.19
CA LYS A 80 -9.86 -4.37 11.31
C LYS A 80 -10.50 -3.29 10.44
N GLY A 81 -10.71 -3.61 9.16
CA GLY A 81 -11.28 -2.69 8.17
C GLY A 81 -10.25 -1.88 7.39
N TRP A 82 -8.95 -1.96 7.73
CA TRP A 82 -7.89 -1.26 6.98
C TRP A 82 -7.78 -1.68 5.51
N GLY A 83 -8.10 -2.94 5.20
CA GLY A 83 -8.08 -3.48 3.84
C GLY A 83 -9.32 -3.17 3.01
N LEU A 84 -10.33 -2.48 3.56
CA LEU A 84 -11.54 -2.17 2.82
C LEU A 84 -11.24 -1.10 1.76
N PRO A 85 -11.78 -1.25 0.54
CA PRO A 85 -11.80 -0.18 -0.44
C PRO A 85 -12.47 1.06 0.17
N ARG A 86 -11.98 2.25 -0.21
CA ARG A 86 -12.58 3.54 0.15
C ARG A 86 -12.88 4.34 -1.11
#